data_AF-Q6Y222-F1
#
_entry.id   AF-Q6Y222-F1
#
_cell.length_a   1.000
_cell.length_b   1.000
_cell.length_c   1.000
_cell.angle_alpha   90.00
_cell.angle_beta   90.00
_cell.angle_gamma   90.00
#
_symmetry.space_group_name_H-M   'P 1'
#
loop_
_entity.id
_entity.type
_entity.pdbx_description
1 polymer ?
#
loop_
_entity_poly.entity_id
_entity_poly.type
_entity_poly.pdbx_seq_one_letter_code
_entity_poly.pdbx_strand_id
1 'polypeptide(L)'
;DLSHRVLQHLVESLRKILGSNQTLTVNVDGVKALPNDQTEVIVYVVERSPNGTSKRIPATTLFSYLEQANVKVQLTQIGVLMSVTRTELSPAQLKQLLQNAPAGVDPIIWEQAKVDNPDPEKLIPVPMVGFKELLRRLQIQEQMTKQHQTRVDIISNDISELQKNQATTVAKIAQYKRKLMDLSHRVLQVLIKQEIQRTSGYAIQVDEE
;
A
#
# COMPACT_ATOMS: atom_id res chain seq x y z
N ASP A 1 2.40 4.96 17.15
CA ASP A 1 3.61 4.72 17.95
C ASP A 1 3.65 3.34 18.63
N LEU A 2 2.60 2.91 19.35
CA LEU A 2 2.55 1.59 19.99
C LEU A 2 2.53 0.41 18.99
N SER A 3 1.76 0.54 17.89
CA SER A 3 1.68 -0.48 16.82
C SER A 3 3.01 -0.73 16.12
N HIS A 4 3.80 0.33 15.90
CA HIS A 4 5.10 0.23 15.27
C HIS A 4 6.11 -0.52 16.15
N ARG A 5 6.09 -0.27 17.47
CA ARG A 5 6.95 -0.98 18.44
C ARG A 5 6.63 -2.47 18.52
N VAL A 6 5.34 -2.83 18.51
CA VAL A 6 4.91 -4.23 18.50
C VAL A 6 5.37 -4.92 17.21
N LEU A 7 5.26 -4.24 16.07
CA LEU A 7 5.73 -4.76 14.79
C LEU A 7 7.24 -5.00 14.78
N GLN A 8 8.02 -4.04 15.31
CA GLN A 8 9.47 -4.18 15.43
C GLN A 8 9.85 -5.38 16.31
N HIS A 9 9.15 -5.57 17.44
CA HIS A 9 9.36 -6.72 18.31
C HIS A 9 9.05 -8.05 17.60
N LEU A 10 7.97 -8.12 16.82
CA LEU A 10 7.63 -9.30 16.02
C LEU A 10 8.72 -9.59 14.98
N VAL A 11 9.17 -8.57 14.24
CA VAL A 11 10.23 -8.70 13.23
C VAL A 11 11.53 -9.21 13.85
N GLU A 12 11.93 -8.68 15.00
CA GLU A 12 13.13 -9.12 15.71
C GLU A 12 12.97 -10.56 16.24
N SER A 13 11.79 -10.92 16.71
CA SER A 13 11.49 -12.30 17.13
C SER A 13 11.58 -13.28 15.96
N LEU A 14 11.01 -12.93 14.81
CA LEU A 14 11.12 -13.73 13.59
C LEU A 14 12.57 -13.84 13.11
N ARG A 15 13.36 -12.77 13.23
CA ARG A 15 14.79 -12.78 12.90
C ARG A 15 15.57 -13.75 13.79
N LYS A 16 15.26 -13.82 15.08
CA LYS A 16 15.83 -14.81 16.00
C LYS A 16 15.46 -16.24 15.64
N ILE A 17 14.19 -16.46 15.30
CA ILE A 17 13.68 -17.77 14.85
C ILE A 17 14.41 -18.21 13.58
N LEU A 18 14.73 -17.30 12.66
CA LEU A 18 15.53 -17.54 11.46
C LEU A 18 17.05 -17.66 11.73
N GLY A 19 17.45 -17.85 12.99
CA GLY A 19 18.84 -18.08 13.39
C GLY A 19 19.69 -16.82 13.54
N SER A 20 19.09 -15.62 13.58
CA SER A 20 19.79 -14.33 13.65
C SER A 20 20.82 -14.12 12.54
N ASN A 21 20.60 -14.75 11.38
CA ASN A 21 21.53 -14.69 10.26
C ASN A 21 21.60 -13.26 9.69
N GLN A 22 22.80 -12.70 9.62
CA GLN A 22 23.02 -11.34 9.10
C GLN A 22 22.76 -11.22 7.59
N THR A 23 22.75 -12.33 6.86
CA THR A 23 22.36 -12.34 5.44
C THR A 23 20.85 -12.25 5.25
N LEU A 24 20.05 -12.49 6.30
CA LEU A 24 18.59 -12.52 6.21
C LEU A 24 17.95 -11.26 6.80
N THR A 25 17.03 -10.68 6.05
CA THR A 25 16.22 -9.54 6.47
C THR A 25 14.73 -9.89 6.39
N VAL A 26 14.03 -9.79 7.53
CA VAL A 26 12.57 -9.95 7.61
C VAL A 26 11.91 -8.61 7.31
N ASN A 27 10.94 -8.61 6.40
CA ASN A 27 10.19 -7.44 5.99
C ASN A 27 8.69 -7.68 6.21
N VAL A 28 7.97 -6.63 6.58
CA VAL A 28 6.50 -6.65 6.71
C VAL A 28 5.89 -5.95 5.51
N ASP A 29 5.09 -6.69 4.75
CA ASP A 29 4.38 -6.22 3.56
C ASP A 29 3.02 -5.61 3.92
N GLY A 30 2.34 -6.18 4.93
CA GLY A 30 1.01 -5.73 5.32
C GLY A 30 0.60 -6.22 6.70
N VAL A 31 -0.29 -5.45 7.33
CA VAL A 31 -0.94 -5.80 8.59
C VAL A 31 -2.43 -5.59 8.42
N LYS A 32 -3.22 -6.61 8.71
CA LYS A 32 -4.68 -6.58 8.62
C LYS A 32 -5.30 -7.07 9.91
N ALA A 33 -6.10 -6.21 10.54
CA ALA A 33 -6.87 -6.62 11.71
C ALA A 33 -7.98 -7.59 11.29
N LEU A 34 -8.16 -8.66 12.06
CA LEU A 34 -9.17 -9.69 11.88
C LEU A 34 -10.16 -9.67 13.06
N PRO A 35 -11.33 -10.32 12.95
CA PRO A 35 -12.24 -10.49 14.07
C PRO A 35 -11.61 -11.23 15.26
N ASN A 36 -12.21 -11.10 16.45
CA ASN A 36 -11.81 -11.78 17.69
C ASN A 36 -10.37 -11.45 18.15
N ASP A 37 -9.99 -10.16 18.07
CA ASP A 37 -8.67 -9.64 18.46
C ASP A 37 -7.48 -10.32 17.76
N GLN A 38 -7.71 -10.85 16.56
CA GLN A 38 -6.68 -11.46 15.73
C GLN A 38 -6.10 -10.45 14.75
N THR A 39 -4.87 -10.69 14.30
CA THR A 39 -4.21 -9.88 13.28
C THR A 39 -3.47 -10.77 12.31
N GLU A 40 -3.65 -10.53 11.02
CA GLU A 40 -2.83 -11.08 9.95
C GLU A 40 -1.64 -10.17 9.71
N VAL A 41 -0.43 -10.73 9.72
CA VAL A 41 0.80 -10.03 9.36
C VAL A 41 1.44 -10.75 8.18
N ILE A 42 1.60 -10.03 7.08
CA ILE A 42 2.17 -10.54 5.84
C ILE A 42 3.65 -10.19 5.84
N VAL A 43 4.49 -11.22 5.79
CA VAL A 43 5.95 -11.07 5.86
C VAL A 43 6.63 -11.68 4.66
N TYR A 44 7.82 -11.18 4.34
CA TYR A 44 8.75 -11.84 3.44
C TYR A 44 10.19 -11.69 3.90
N VAL A 45 11.02 -12.65 3.51
CA VAL A 45 12.44 -12.67 3.87
C VAL A 45 13.27 -12.44 2.62
N VAL A 46 14.27 -11.57 2.74
CA VAL A 46 15.27 -11.31 1.71
C VAL A 46 16.61 -11.83 2.20
N GLU A 47 17.28 -12.59 1.34
CA GLU A 47 18.63 -13.07 1.57
C GLU A 47 19.63 -12.23 0.75
N ARG A 48 20.68 -11.76 1.41
CA ARG A 48 21.81 -11.05 0.81
C ARG A 48 22.97 -12.01 0.57
N SER A 49 23.35 -12.16 -0.68
CA SER A 49 24.49 -12.97 -1.11
C SER A 49 25.82 -12.25 -0.85
N PRO A 50 26.95 -12.97 -0.70
CA PRO A 50 28.27 -12.37 -0.47
C PRO A 50 28.72 -11.41 -1.59
N ASN A 51 28.24 -11.61 -2.82
CA ASN A 51 28.48 -10.71 -3.95
C ASN A 51 27.64 -9.41 -3.90
N GLY A 52 26.89 -9.18 -2.82
CA GLY A 52 26.09 -7.99 -2.59
C GLY A 52 24.68 -8.05 -3.18
N THR A 53 24.32 -9.06 -3.97
CA THR A 53 22.97 -9.18 -4.52
C THR A 53 21.97 -9.62 -3.45
N SER A 54 20.71 -9.20 -3.57
CA SER A 54 19.65 -9.55 -2.64
C SER A 54 18.52 -10.26 -3.39
N LYS A 55 18.00 -11.35 -2.82
CA LYS A 55 16.91 -12.15 -3.41
C LYS A 55 15.86 -12.47 -2.37
N ARG A 56 14.58 -12.36 -2.73
CA ARG A 56 13.48 -12.81 -1.87
C ARG A 56 13.46 -14.34 -1.78
N ILE A 57 13.37 -14.87 -0.57
CA ILE A 57 13.20 -16.30 -0.33
C ILE A 57 11.81 -16.72 -0.85
N PRO A 58 11.70 -17.81 -1.62
CA PRO A 58 10.39 -18.33 -2.05
C PRO A 58 9.49 -18.61 -0.85
N ALA A 59 8.20 -18.23 -0.94
CA ALA A 59 7.25 -18.41 0.16
C ALA A 59 7.12 -19.87 0.60
N THR A 60 7.17 -20.81 -0.34
CA THR A 60 7.13 -22.25 -0.06
C THR A 60 8.34 -22.71 0.74
N THR A 61 9.56 -22.27 0.39
CA THR A 61 10.78 -22.58 1.12
C THR A 61 10.73 -22.03 2.54
N LEU A 62 10.31 -20.77 2.70
CA LEU A 62 10.17 -20.15 4.02
C LEU A 62 9.11 -20.88 4.85
N PHE A 63 7.96 -21.20 4.26
CA PHE A 63 6.90 -21.93 4.95
C PHE A 63 7.33 -23.31 5.41
N SER A 64 8.02 -24.09 4.55
CA SER A 64 8.56 -25.40 4.94
C SER A 64 9.53 -25.30 6.13
N TYR A 65 10.30 -24.21 6.23
CA TYR A 65 11.13 -23.95 7.40
C TYR A 65 10.29 -23.62 8.64
N LEU A 66 9.31 -22.73 8.51
CA LEU A 66 8.42 -22.34 9.61
C LEU A 66 7.58 -23.52 10.14
N GLU A 67 7.32 -24.52 9.30
CA GLU A 67 6.58 -25.73 9.64
C GLU A 67 7.39 -26.77 10.43
N GLN A 68 8.71 -26.60 10.55
CA GLN A 68 9.55 -27.48 11.39
C GLN A 68 9.06 -27.46 12.84
N ALA A 69 9.02 -28.62 13.50
CA ALA A 69 8.39 -28.78 14.80
C ALA A 69 8.95 -27.81 15.88
N ASN A 70 10.26 -27.66 15.93
CA ASN A 70 10.94 -26.72 16.83
C ASN A 70 10.60 -25.25 16.52
N VAL A 71 10.51 -24.90 15.23
CA VAL A 71 10.19 -23.53 14.78
C VAL A 71 8.73 -23.20 15.08
N LYS A 72 7.80 -24.12 14.82
CA LYS A 72 6.39 -23.97 15.19
C LYS A 72 6.20 -23.67 16.67
N VAL A 73 6.89 -24.39 17.56
CA VAL A 73 6.81 -24.13 19.00
C VAL A 73 7.25 -22.70 19.33
N GLN A 74 8.35 -22.21 18.72
CA GLN A 74 8.81 -20.83 18.92
C GLN A 74 7.82 -19.80 18.38
N LEU A 75 7.20 -20.06 17.22
CA LEU A 75 6.17 -19.20 16.63
C LEU A 75 4.93 -19.12 17.53
N THR A 76 4.48 -20.25 18.08
CA THR A 76 3.35 -20.27 19.01
C THR A 76 3.66 -19.49 20.29
N GLN A 77 4.89 -19.55 20.81
CA GLN A 77 5.31 -18.78 21.99
C GLN A 77 5.23 -17.26 21.78
N ILE A 78 5.40 -16.78 20.54
CA ILE A 78 5.26 -15.36 20.20
C ILE A 78 3.83 -15.00 19.72
N GLY A 79 2.86 -15.91 19.89
CA GLY A 79 1.45 -15.66 19.61
C GLY A 79 1.00 -15.96 18.18
N VAL A 80 1.82 -16.63 17.36
CA VAL A 80 1.41 -17.05 16.02
C VAL A 80 0.51 -18.27 16.11
N LEU A 81 -0.75 -18.11 15.72
CA LEU A 81 -1.75 -19.17 15.71
C LEU A 81 -1.69 -20.03 14.43
N MET A 82 -1.37 -19.41 13.30
CA MET A 82 -1.36 -20.04 11.98
C MET A 82 -0.35 -19.34 11.06
N SER A 83 0.36 -20.14 10.28
CA SER A 83 1.17 -19.69 9.14
C SER A 83 0.57 -20.23 7.85
N VAL A 84 0.59 -19.43 6.79
CA VAL A 84 0.16 -19.84 5.43
C VAL A 84 1.05 -19.18 4.40
N THR A 85 1.26 -19.85 3.26
CA THR A 85 1.91 -19.22 2.10
C THR A 85 0.91 -18.34 1.35
N ARG A 86 1.28 -17.08 1.12
CA ARG A 86 0.54 -16.19 0.23
C ARG A 86 1.13 -16.24 -1.18
N THR A 87 0.96 -17.38 -1.84
CA THR A 87 1.38 -17.59 -3.23
C THR A 87 0.18 -17.35 -4.13
N GLU A 88 0.32 -16.50 -5.15
CA GLU A 88 -0.69 -16.43 -6.20
C GLU A 88 -0.82 -17.82 -6.85
N LEU A 89 -2.04 -18.32 -6.92
CA LEU A 89 -2.31 -19.58 -7.59
C LEU A 89 -2.05 -19.38 -9.09
N SER A 90 -1.21 -20.22 -9.68
CA SER A 90 -1.07 -20.23 -11.13
C SER A 90 -2.41 -20.61 -11.79
N PRO A 91 -2.65 -20.24 -13.05
CA PRO A 91 -3.86 -20.64 -13.76
C PRO A 91 -4.10 -22.17 -13.75
N ALA A 92 -3.03 -22.96 -13.77
CA ALA A 92 -3.11 -24.42 -13.68
C ALA A 92 -3.55 -24.90 -12.28
N GLN A 93 -3.01 -24.31 -11.21
CA GLN A 93 -3.40 -24.62 -9.84
C GLN A 93 -4.85 -24.21 -9.56
N LEU A 94 -5.27 -23.04 -10.05
CA LEU A 94 -6.63 -22.57 -9.95
C LEU A 94 -7.60 -23.52 -10.67
N LYS A 95 -7.26 -23.91 -11.91
CA LYS A 95 -8.04 -24.88 -12.68
C LYS A 95 -8.18 -26.22 -11.95
N GLN A 96 -7.08 -26.71 -11.34
CA GLN A 96 -7.09 -27.94 -10.56
C GLN A 96 -7.98 -27.82 -9.31
N LEU A 97 -7.90 -26.69 -8.59
CA LEU A 97 -8.72 -26.43 -7.41
C LEU A 97 -10.22 -26.40 -7.73
N LEU A 98 -10.58 -25.85 -8.90
CA LEU A 98 -11.97 -25.75 -9.35
C LEU A 98 -12.50 -27.00 -10.08
N GLN A 99 -11.63 -27.98 -10.34
CA GLN A 99 -11.99 -29.16 -11.13
C GLN A 99 -12.97 -30.09 -10.41
N ASN A 100 -12.81 -30.26 -9.09
CA ASN A 100 -13.61 -31.17 -8.29
C ASN A 100 -14.38 -30.40 -7.22
N ALA A 101 -15.62 -30.83 -6.95
CA ALA A 101 -16.40 -30.28 -5.86
C ALA A 101 -15.72 -30.56 -4.51
N PRO A 102 -15.69 -29.58 -3.59
CA PRO A 102 -15.23 -29.80 -2.23
C PRO A 102 -16.07 -30.86 -1.50
N ALA A 103 -15.46 -31.50 -0.50
CA ALA A 103 -16.14 -32.54 0.28
C ALA A 103 -17.46 -32.03 0.89
N GLY A 104 -18.55 -32.79 0.70
CA GLY A 104 -19.88 -32.44 1.20
C GLY A 104 -20.67 -31.47 0.33
N VAL A 105 -20.14 -31.05 -0.82
CA VAL A 105 -20.85 -30.21 -1.80
C VAL A 105 -21.29 -31.07 -2.98
N ASP A 106 -22.55 -30.93 -3.38
CA ASP A 106 -23.07 -31.60 -4.58
C ASP A 106 -22.33 -31.09 -5.83
N PRO A 107 -21.78 -31.98 -6.68
CA PRO A 107 -21.09 -31.60 -7.91
C PRO A 107 -21.90 -30.70 -8.85
N ILE A 108 -23.22 -30.90 -8.92
CA ILE A 108 -24.10 -30.10 -9.78
C ILE A 108 -24.18 -28.66 -9.25
N ILE A 109 -24.36 -28.51 -7.94
CA ILE A 109 -24.40 -27.19 -7.29
C ILE A 109 -23.04 -26.49 -7.43
N TRP A 110 -21.94 -27.22 -7.34
CA TRP A 110 -20.59 -26.68 -7.51
C TRP A 110 -20.34 -26.14 -8.93
N GLU A 111 -20.73 -26.89 -9.96
CA GLU A 111 -20.62 -26.41 -11.34
C GLU A 111 -21.51 -25.20 -11.59
N GLN A 112 -22.72 -25.18 -11.04
CA GLN A 112 -23.60 -24.02 -11.14
C GLN A 112 -22.97 -22.79 -10.45
N ALA A 113 -22.39 -22.94 -9.26
CA ALA A 113 -21.73 -21.85 -8.55
C ALA A 113 -20.51 -21.28 -9.30
N LYS A 114 -19.84 -22.09 -10.12
CA LYS A 114 -18.76 -21.62 -11.01
C LYS A 114 -19.31 -20.77 -12.16
N VAL A 115 -20.44 -21.15 -12.73
CA VAL A 115 -21.12 -20.42 -13.81
C VAL A 115 -21.74 -19.12 -13.30
N ASP A 116 -22.34 -19.14 -12.11
CA ASP A 116 -22.99 -17.98 -11.48
C ASP A 116 -22.00 -16.99 -10.85
N ASN A 117 -20.70 -17.28 -10.95
CA ASN A 117 -19.67 -16.39 -10.43
C ASN A 117 -19.63 -15.08 -11.23
N PRO A 118 -19.94 -13.93 -10.61
CA PRO A 118 -20.03 -12.65 -11.33
C PRO A 118 -18.67 -12.10 -11.80
N ASP A 119 -17.56 -12.55 -11.21
CA ASP A 119 -16.20 -12.12 -11.61
C ASP A 119 -15.21 -13.31 -11.51
N PRO A 120 -15.15 -14.18 -12.54
CA PRO A 120 -14.29 -15.37 -12.53
C PRO A 120 -12.78 -15.09 -12.52
N GLU A 121 -12.37 -13.86 -12.84
CA GLU A 121 -10.95 -13.48 -12.79
C GLU A 121 -10.48 -13.18 -11.37
N LYS A 122 -11.38 -12.67 -10.52
CA LYS A 122 -11.04 -12.23 -9.15
C LYS A 122 -11.67 -13.05 -8.05
N LEU A 123 -12.71 -13.83 -8.36
CA LEU A 123 -13.48 -14.58 -7.39
C LEU A 123 -13.49 -16.07 -7.74
N ILE A 124 -13.61 -16.89 -6.70
CA ILE A 124 -13.90 -18.32 -6.80
C ILE A 124 -15.10 -18.66 -5.93
N PRO A 125 -15.90 -19.67 -6.30
CA PRO A 125 -16.93 -20.18 -5.41
C PRO A 125 -16.29 -20.76 -4.15
N VAL A 126 -16.84 -20.41 -2.99
CA VAL A 126 -16.41 -20.93 -1.68
C VAL A 126 -17.65 -21.48 -0.97
N PRO A 127 -17.69 -22.77 -0.59
CA PRO A 127 -18.83 -23.35 0.10
C PRO A 127 -19.05 -22.72 1.47
N MET A 128 -20.31 -22.38 1.78
CA MET A 128 -20.72 -21.81 3.06
C MET A 128 -21.61 -22.81 3.79
N VAL A 129 -21.03 -23.63 4.68
CA VAL A 129 -21.75 -24.73 5.34
C VAL A 129 -22.13 -24.35 6.76
N GLY A 130 -23.45 -24.22 7.01
CA GLY A 130 -24.02 -23.95 8.33
C GLY A 130 -23.89 -22.51 8.83
N PHE A 131 -24.56 -22.21 9.94
CA PHE A 131 -24.62 -20.85 10.50
C PHE A 131 -23.29 -20.33 11.02
N LYS A 132 -22.38 -21.22 11.44
CA LYS A 132 -21.05 -20.83 11.92
C LYS A 132 -20.24 -20.12 10.83
N GLU A 133 -20.26 -20.64 9.60
CA GLU A 133 -19.51 -20.03 8.50
C GLU A 133 -20.17 -18.73 8.03
N LEU A 134 -21.51 -18.67 8.03
CA LEU A 134 -22.25 -17.43 7.78
C LEU A 134 -21.90 -16.33 8.79
N LEU A 135 -21.89 -16.65 10.10
CA LEU A 135 -21.49 -15.72 11.14
C LEU A 135 -20.04 -15.27 10.96
N ARG A 136 -19.13 -16.19 10.64
CA ARG A 136 -17.73 -15.86 10.35
C ARG A 136 -17.61 -14.89 9.19
N ARG A 137 -18.35 -15.10 8.09
CA ARG A 137 -18.36 -14.18 6.95
C ARG A 137 -18.91 -12.81 7.32
N LEU A 138 -19.97 -12.75 8.13
CA LEU A 138 -20.52 -11.48 8.62
C LEU A 138 -19.48 -10.71 9.45
N GLN A 139 -18.77 -11.38 10.36
CA GLN A 139 -17.71 -10.74 11.16
C GLN A 139 -16.57 -10.20 10.29
N ILE A 140 -16.15 -10.97 9.27
CA ILE A 140 -15.13 -10.52 8.31
C ILE A 140 -15.63 -9.30 7.54
N GLN A 141 -16.88 -9.31 7.07
CA GLN A 141 -17.48 -8.20 6.35
C GLN A 141 -17.56 -6.94 7.22
N GLU A 142 -18.02 -7.04 8.47
CA GLU A 142 -18.08 -5.93 9.40
C GLU A 142 -16.68 -5.31 9.62
N GLN A 143 -15.67 -6.16 9.81
CA GLN A 143 -14.29 -5.72 9.99
C GLN A 143 -13.72 -5.05 8.73
N MET A 144 -14.01 -5.59 7.54
CA MET A 144 -13.61 -4.95 6.27
C MET A 144 -14.30 -3.61 6.07
N THR A 145 -15.59 -3.50 6.39
CA THR A 145 -16.33 -2.23 6.32
C THR A 145 -15.74 -1.17 7.23
N LYS A 146 -15.38 -1.53 8.48
CA LYS A 146 -14.68 -0.62 9.41
C LYS A 146 -13.35 -0.13 8.82
N GLN A 147 -12.55 -1.02 8.25
CA GLN A 147 -11.28 -0.67 7.62
C GLN A 147 -11.47 0.24 6.40
N HIS A 148 -12.44 -0.06 5.55
CA HIS A 148 -12.78 0.78 4.40
C HIS A 148 -13.23 2.16 4.84
N GLN A 149 -14.08 2.26 5.88
CA GLN A 149 -14.49 3.55 6.42
C GLN A 149 -13.30 4.36 6.91
N THR A 150 -12.39 3.76 7.69
CA THR A 150 -11.17 4.45 8.14
C THR A 150 -10.32 4.94 6.97
N ARG A 151 -10.21 4.16 5.88
CA ARG A 151 -9.48 4.61 4.68
C ARG A 151 -10.18 5.77 3.99
N VAL A 152 -11.50 5.74 3.87
CA VAL A 152 -12.30 6.85 3.32
C VAL A 152 -12.10 8.11 4.17
N ASP A 153 -12.11 7.98 5.50
CA ASP A 153 -11.91 9.12 6.40
C ASP A 153 -10.52 9.75 6.24
N ILE A 154 -9.46 8.93 6.10
CA ILE A 154 -8.10 9.42 5.82
C ILE A 154 -8.07 10.20 4.51
N ILE A 155 -8.61 9.62 3.42
CA ILE A 155 -8.65 10.28 2.11
C ILE A 155 -9.44 11.59 2.18
N SER A 156 -10.57 11.60 2.90
CA SER A 156 -11.38 12.79 3.11
C SER A 156 -10.61 13.90 3.84
N ASN A 157 -9.82 13.54 4.85
CA ASN A 157 -8.97 14.47 5.58
C ASN A 157 -7.87 15.05 4.68
N ASP A 158 -7.20 14.20 3.90
CA ASP A 158 -6.15 14.62 2.96
C ASP A 158 -6.71 15.58 1.89
N ILE A 159 -7.90 15.30 1.36
CA ILE A 159 -8.59 16.19 0.42
C ILE A 159 -8.89 17.54 1.08
N SER A 160 -9.37 17.54 2.32
CA SER A 160 -9.70 18.76 3.06
C SER A 160 -8.46 19.62 3.31
N GLU A 161 -7.32 18.99 3.64
CA GLU A 161 -6.04 19.67 3.78
C GLU A 161 -5.55 20.25 2.45
N LEU A 162 -5.66 19.48 1.36
CA LEU A 162 -5.29 19.92 0.02
C LEU A 162 -6.11 21.15 -0.41
N GLN A 163 -7.42 21.14 -0.18
CA GLN A 163 -8.29 22.28 -0.47
C GLN A 163 -7.90 23.54 0.31
N LYS A 164 -7.56 23.41 1.60
CA LYS A 164 -7.05 24.52 2.41
C LYS A 164 -5.74 25.09 1.85
N ASN A 165 -4.83 24.21 1.44
CA ASN A 165 -3.55 24.59 0.85
C ASN A 165 -3.72 25.27 -0.52
N GLN A 166 -4.69 24.80 -1.32
CA GLN A 166 -5.05 25.40 -2.59
C GLN A 166 -5.51 26.86 -2.42
N ALA A 167 -6.40 27.14 -1.48
CA ALA A 167 -6.88 28.50 -1.21
C ALA A 167 -5.73 29.46 -0.88
N THR A 168 -4.79 29.01 -0.04
CA THR A 168 -3.58 29.79 0.32
C THR A 168 -2.69 30.02 -0.90
N THR A 169 -2.51 28.99 -1.74
CA THR A 169 -1.68 29.06 -2.95
C THR A 169 -2.27 30.04 -3.97
N VAL A 170 -3.59 30.02 -4.17
CA VAL A 170 -4.28 30.97 -5.07
C VAL A 170 -4.09 32.42 -4.61
N ALA A 171 -4.19 32.69 -3.30
CA ALA A 171 -3.95 34.02 -2.75
C ALA A 171 -2.50 34.49 -3.02
N LYS A 172 -1.51 33.61 -2.83
CA LYS A 172 -0.10 33.89 -3.15
C LYS A 172 0.12 34.16 -4.64
N ILE A 173 -0.51 33.38 -5.53
CA ILE A 173 -0.43 33.61 -6.98
C ILE A 173 -0.96 35.01 -7.33
N ALA A 174 -2.10 35.42 -6.77
CA ALA A 174 -2.64 36.75 -7.00
C ALA A 174 -1.69 37.86 -6.49
N GLN A 175 -1.08 37.67 -5.33
CA GLN A 175 -0.07 38.60 -4.80
C GLN A 175 1.15 38.70 -5.72
N TYR A 176 1.67 37.58 -6.20
CA TYR A 176 2.83 37.56 -7.11
C TYR A 176 2.53 38.18 -8.47
N LYS A 177 1.32 37.98 -9.03
CA LYS A 177 0.89 38.67 -10.25
C LYS A 177 0.88 40.18 -10.09
N ARG A 178 0.34 40.70 -8.97
CA ARG A 178 0.38 42.14 -8.68
C ARG A 178 1.81 42.65 -8.53
N LYS A 179 2.67 41.91 -7.83
CA LYS A 179 4.06 42.31 -7.64
C LYS A 179 4.86 42.31 -8.94
N LEU A 180 4.59 41.34 -9.82
CA LEU A 180 5.20 41.29 -11.16
C LEU A 180 4.82 42.52 -11.98
N MET A 181 3.56 42.95 -11.95
CA MET A 181 3.09 44.15 -12.66
C MET A 181 3.76 45.43 -12.13
N ASP A 182 3.84 45.59 -10.81
CA ASP A 182 4.56 46.70 -10.15
C ASP A 182 6.03 46.73 -10.56
N LEU A 183 6.73 45.59 -10.48
CA LEU A 183 8.13 45.49 -10.86
C LEU A 183 8.34 45.75 -12.35
N SER A 184 7.46 45.24 -13.22
CA SER A 184 7.52 45.50 -14.66
C SER A 184 7.39 46.99 -14.97
N HIS A 185 6.45 47.70 -14.33
CA HIS A 185 6.33 49.14 -14.48
C HIS A 185 7.58 49.90 -13.99
N ARG A 186 8.13 49.50 -12.84
CA ARG A 186 9.36 50.12 -12.31
C ARG A 186 10.58 49.88 -13.20
N VAL A 187 10.72 48.68 -13.75
CA VAL A 187 11.78 48.35 -14.72
C VAL A 187 11.63 49.23 -15.96
N LEU A 188 10.41 49.38 -16.50
CA LEU A 188 10.15 50.27 -17.63
C LEU A 188 10.53 51.73 -17.31
N GLN A 189 10.16 52.25 -16.14
CA GLN A 189 10.55 53.60 -15.73
C GLN A 189 12.08 53.79 -15.64
N VAL A 190 12.80 52.79 -15.13
CA VAL A 190 14.27 52.83 -15.06
C VAL A 190 14.87 52.81 -16.46
N LEU A 191 14.37 51.96 -17.35
CA LEU A 191 14.80 51.89 -18.75
C LEU A 191 14.59 53.22 -19.47
N ILE A 192 13.40 53.83 -19.35
CA ILE A 192 13.10 55.15 -19.94
C ILE A 192 14.08 56.20 -19.42
N LYS A 193 14.32 56.26 -18.11
CA LYS A 193 15.26 57.23 -17.52
C LYS A 193 16.70 57.01 -17.98
N GLN A 194 17.15 55.76 -18.07
CA GLN A 194 18.47 55.42 -18.59
C GLN A 194 18.62 55.83 -20.06
N GLU A 195 17.58 55.58 -20.86
CA GLU A 195 17.59 55.91 -22.28
C GLU A 195 17.66 57.42 -22.50
N ILE A 196 16.83 58.21 -21.81
CA ILE A 196 16.88 59.68 -21.85
C ILE A 196 18.26 60.19 -21.44
N GLN A 197 18.86 59.63 -20.38
CA GLN A 197 20.20 60.03 -19.95
C GLN A 197 21.28 59.70 -20.99
N ARG A 198 21.13 58.57 -21.71
CA ARG A 198 22.05 58.12 -22.75
C ARG A 198 21.95 58.97 -24.01
N THR A 199 20.74 59.34 -24.42
CA THR A 199 20.47 60.09 -25.67
C THR A 199 20.50 61.61 -25.48
N SER A 200 20.53 62.10 -24.25
CA SER A 200 20.67 63.53 -23.93
C SER A 200 21.90 64.15 -24.61
N GLY A 201 21.66 65.06 -25.55
CA GLY A 201 22.70 65.75 -26.32
C GLY A 201 22.86 65.25 -27.77
N TYR A 202 22.13 64.22 -28.17
CA TYR A 202 22.05 63.75 -29.57
C TYR A 202 20.73 64.22 -30.22
N ALA A 203 20.72 64.30 -31.57
CA ALA A 203 19.49 64.55 -32.33
C ALA A 203 18.59 63.29 -32.32
N ILE A 204 17.27 63.49 -32.36
CA ILE A 204 16.26 62.41 -32.36
C ILE A 204 16.50 61.50 -33.58
N GLN A 205 16.55 60.18 -33.34
CA GLN A 205 16.77 59.19 -34.40
C GLN A 205 15.44 58.80 -35.07
N VAL A 206 15.49 58.34 -36.32
CA VAL A 206 14.29 57.97 -37.11
C VAL A 206 13.47 56.86 -36.45
N ASP A 207 14.11 55.99 -35.67
CA ASP A 207 13.46 54.88 -34.95
C ASP A 207 12.70 55.36 -33.68
N GLU A 208 12.91 56.62 -33.27
CA GLU A 208 12.27 57.26 -32.11
C GLU A 208 11.08 58.16 -32.50
N GLU A 209 10.86 58.43 -33.80
CA GLU A 209 9.67 59.11 -34.35
C GLU A 209 8.49 58.17 -34.61
#